data_AF-A0AAV3UQS6-F1
#
_entry.id   AF-A0AAV3UQS6-F1
#
_cell.length_a   1.000
_cell.length_b   1.000
_cell.length_c   1.000
_cell.angle_alpha   90.00
_cell.angle_beta   90.00
_cell.angle_gamma   90.00
#
_symmetry.space_group_name_H-M   'P 1'
#
loop_
_entity.id
_entity.type
_entity.pdbx_description
1 polymer ?
#
loop_
_entity_poly.entity_id
_entity_poly.type
_entity_poly.pdbx_seq_one_letter_code
_entity_poly.pdbx_strand_id
1 'polypeptide(L)'
;MDTVQSTYEACDRRGYNDEVLQYTLRDESIADILEMTVSKVLKFFENTALRGMLEALNDVDLNYLMFGRLLLTLSGGEYQHIKVSRELHKTGASMW
;
A
#
# COMPACT_ATOMS: atom_id res chain seq x y z
N MET A 1 12.58 29.83 10.94
CA MET A 1 11.89 28.63 11.46
C MET A 1 12.66 27.45 10.92
N ASP A 2 13.70 27.07 11.66
CA ASP A 2 14.59 25.97 11.29
C ASP A 2 13.83 24.66 11.45
N THR A 3 13.49 24.05 10.32
CA THR A 3 12.95 22.70 10.29
C THR A 3 14.06 21.77 10.78
N VAL A 4 13.99 21.36 12.04
CA VAL A 4 14.84 20.29 12.57
C VAL A 4 14.47 19.01 11.84
N GLN A 5 15.17 18.72 10.75
CA GLN A 5 15.22 17.37 10.20
C GLN A 5 16.16 16.57 11.09
N SER A 6 15.60 15.92 12.10
CA SER A 6 16.30 14.86 12.82
C SER A 6 16.61 13.77 11.79
N THR A 7 17.88 13.69 11.40
CA THR A 7 18.41 12.59 10.61
C THR A 7 18.31 11.36 11.47
N TYR A 8 17.28 10.55 11.24
CA TYR A 8 17.24 9.20 11.77
C TYR A 8 18.48 8.48 11.27
N GLU A 9 19.31 8.02 12.19
CA GLU A 9 20.28 6.95 11.91
C GLU A 9 19.52 5.85 11.17
N ALA A 10 20.16 5.26 10.17
CA ALA A 10 19.60 4.19 9.36
C ALA A 10 19.34 2.95 10.23
N CYS A 11 18.32 3.02 11.08
CA CYS A 11 17.65 1.85 11.56
C CYS A 11 17.05 1.23 10.31
N ASP A 12 17.50 0.02 10.03
CA ASP A 12 16.96 -0.94 9.06
C ASP A 12 15.46 -1.29 9.32
N ARG A 13 14.77 -0.46 10.09
CA ARG A 13 13.45 -0.65 10.68
C ARG A 13 12.56 0.56 10.37
N ARG A 14 12.08 0.56 9.13
CA ARG A 14 10.76 0.91 8.57
C ARG A 14 9.80 1.90 9.29
N GLY A 15 10.25 2.73 10.24
CA GLY A 15 9.42 3.69 10.98
C GLY A 15 8.60 3.11 12.14
N TYR A 16 8.91 1.90 12.61
CA TYR A 16 8.21 1.22 13.71
C TYR A 16 9.19 0.76 14.80
N ASN A 17 8.74 0.81 16.06
CA ASN A 17 9.50 0.28 17.19
C ASN A 17 9.57 -1.24 17.15
N ASP A 18 10.65 -1.79 17.71
CA ASP A 18 10.87 -3.24 17.81
C ASP A 18 9.72 -4.00 18.45
N GLU A 19 9.06 -3.40 19.45
CA GLU A 19 7.85 -3.93 20.11
C GLU A 19 6.67 -4.10 19.17
N VAL A 20 6.52 -3.23 18.17
CA VAL A 20 5.46 -3.33 17.16
C VAL A 20 5.80 -4.41 16.14
N LEU A 21 7.08 -4.53 15.76
CA LEU A 21 7.54 -5.48 14.75
C LEU A 21 7.45 -6.95 15.20
N GLN A 22 7.27 -7.20 16.50
CA GLN A 22 7.05 -8.54 17.05
C GLN A 22 5.69 -9.12 16.65
N TYR A 23 4.71 -8.26 16.40
CA TYR A 23 3.36 -8.68 16.02
C TYR A 23 3.33 -9.00 14.53
N THR A 24 3.04 -10.26 14.23
CA THR A 24 2.99 -10.76 12.86
C THR A 24 1.61 -11.23 12.49
N LEU A 25 1.31 -11.13 11.20
CA LEU A 25 0.19 -11.80 10.56
C LEU A 25 0.77 -12.75 9.53
N ARG A 26 0.53 -14.06 9.66
CA ARG A 26 1.11 -15.09 8.76
C ARG A 26 2.63 -14.92 8.60
N ASP A 27 3.30 -14.74 9.73
CA ASP A 27 4.76 -14.57 9.83
C ASP A 27 5.32 -13.27 9.23
N GLU A 28 4.46 -12.35 8.80
CA GLU A 28 4.85 -11.06 8.23
C GLU A 28 4.49 -9.92 9.21
N SER A 29 5.46 -9.07 9.55
CA SER A 29 5.19 -7.87 10.36
C SER A 29 4.49 -6.79 9.53
N ILE A 30 3.97 -5.73 10.19
CA ILE A 30 3.40 -4.58 9.47
C ILE A 30 4.40 -3.95 8.48
N ALA A 31 5.68 -3.94 8.87
CA ALA A 31 6.76 -3.42 8.08
C ALA A 31 6.97 -4.28 6.81
N ASP A 32 6.88 -5.61 6.92
CA ASP A 32 7.03 -6.51 5.77
C ASP A 32 5.86 -6.37 4.81
N ILE A 33 4.64 -6.33 5.34
CA ILE A 33 3.41 -6.15 4.55
C ILE A 33 3.44 -4.83 3.77
N LEU A 34 3.95 -3.75 4.38
CA LEU A 34 4.06 -2.46 3.70
C LEU A 34 5.14 -2.44 2.61
N GLU A 35 6.13 -3.34 2.65
CA GLU A 35 7.11 -3.52 1.57
C GLU A 35 6.65 -4.44 0.44
N MET A 36 5.55 -5.15 0.62
CA MET A 36 4.96 -5.95 -0.44
C MET A 36 4.40 -5.08 -1.56
N THR A 37 4.44 -5.61 -2.79
CA THR A 37 3.73 -5.01 -3.92
C THR A 37 2.22 -5.17 -3.77
N VAL A 38 1.42 -4.30 -4.37
CA VAL A 38 -0.06 -4.42 -4.41
C VAL A 38 -0.48 -5.82 -4.85
N SER A 39 0.17 -6.40 -5.86
CA SER A 39 -0.07 -7.78 -6.31
C SER A 39 0.16 -8.85 -5.23
N LYS A 40 1.20 -8.70 -4.41
CA LYS A 40 1.48 -9.60 -3.27
C LYS A 40 0.46 -9.38 -2.16
N VAL A 41 0.16 -8.13 -1.82
CA VAL A 41 -0.83 -7.76 -0.80
C VAL A 41 -2.23 -8.26 -1.18
N LEU A 42 -2.60 -8.20 -2.47
CA LEU A 42 -3.86 -8.75 -2.97
C LEU A 42 -3.98 -10.25 -2.67
N LYS A 43 -2.93 -11.03 -2.95
CA LYS A 43 -2.87 -12.47 -2.62
C LYS A 43 -2.85 -12.70 -1.11
N PHE A 44 -2.17 -11.83 -0.37
CA PHE A 44 -2.11 -11.92 1.09
C PHE A 44 -3.47 -11.65 1.74
N PHE A 45 -4.30 -10.75 1.19
CA PHE A 45 -5.58 -10.35 1.77
C PHE A 45 -6.82 -10.86 1.00
N GLU A 46 -6.71 -12.00 0.32
CA GLU A 46 -7.73 -12.59 -0.58
C GLU A 46 -9.15 -12.73 -0.02
N ASN A 47 -9.33 -12.82 1.30
CA ASN A 47 -10.63 -13.03 1.95
C ASN A 47 -10.96 -11.92 2.95
N THR A 48 -10.63 -10.68 2.62
CA THR A 48 -10.88 -9.52 3.48
C THR A 48 -11.59 -8.39 2.75
N ALA A 49 -12.10 -7.42 3.49
CA ALA A 49 -12.72 -6.21 2.94
C ALA A 49 -11.75 -5.37 2.08
N LEU A 50 -10.43 -5.59 2.17
CA LEU A 50 -9.42 -4.88 1.38
C LEU A 50 -9.36 -5.36 -0.08
N ARG A 51 -9.87 -6.57 -0.37
CA ARG A 51 -9.74 -7.21 -1.68
C ARG A 51 -10.21 -6.31 -2.82
N GLY A 52 -11.42 -5.75 -2.72
CA GLY A 52 -11.98 -4.93 -3.80
C GLY A 52 -11.16 -3.68 -4.09
N MET A 53 -10.54 -3.06 -3.07
CA MET A 53 -9.62 -1.93 -3.26
C MET A 53 -8.32 -2.37 -3.93
N LEU A 54 -7.78 -3.52 -3.54
CA LEU A 54 -6.53 -4.05 -4.10
C LEU A 54 -6.70 -4.53 -5.55
N GLU A 55 -7.85 -5.14 -5.88
CA GLU A 55 -8.25 -5.47 -7.24
C GLU A 55 -8.36 -4.20 -8.09
N ALA A 56 -8.99 -3.14 -7.58
CA ALA A 56 -9.10 -1.86 -8.28
C ALA A 56 -7.74 -1.29 -8.69
N LEU A 57 -6.74 -1.38 -7.81
CA LEU A 57 -5.38 -0.94 -8.11
C LEU A 57 -4.69 -1.85 -9.13
N ASN A 58 -4.95 -3.16 -9.05
CA ASN A 58 -4.41 -4.12 -10.00
C ASN A 58 -4.96 -3.90 -11.42
N ASP A 59 -6.25 -3.55 -11.54
CA ASP A 59 -6.94 -3.33 -12.82
C ASP A 59 -6.47 -2.08 -13.58
N VAL A 60 -5.76 -1.17 -12.91
CA VAL A 60 -5.18 0.06 -13.50
C VAL A 60 -3.64 0.01 -13.57
N ASP A 61 -3.07 -1.19 -13.63
CA ASP A 61 -1.62 -1.45 -13.75
C ASP A 61 -0.77 -0.89 -12.59
N LEU A 62 -1.34 -0.75 -11.39
CA LEU A 62 -0.58 -0.34 -10.19
C LEU A 62 -0.13 -1.52 -9.32
N ASN A 63 -0.20 -2.73 -9.87
CA ASN A 63 0.14 -4.00 -9.22
C ASN A 63 1.63 -4.10 -8.80
N TYR A 64 2.51 -3.29 -9.37
CA TYR A 64 3.94 -3.21 -9.05
C TYR A 64 4.26 -2.26 -7.90
N LEU A 65 3.33 -1.37 -7.53
CA LEU A 65 3.56 -0.42 -6.45
C LEU A 65 3.74 -1.13 -5.12
N MET A 66 4.72 -0.69 -4.34
CA MET A 66 4.83 -1.06 -2.94
C MET A 66 3.64 -0.50 -2.16
N PHE A 67 3.01 -1.31 -1.31
CA PHE A 67 1.75 -0.95 -0.62
C PHE A 67 1.93 0.21 0.36
N GLY A 68 3.08 0.27 1.04
CA GLY A 68 3.46 1.38 1.91
C GLY A 68 4.12 2.56 1.19
N ARG A 69 4.14 2.59 -0.15
CA ARG A 69 4.72 3.72 -0.88
C ARG A 69 3.94 4.99 -0.57
N LEU A 70 4.68 6.02 -0.19
CA LEU A 70 4.11 7.31 0.14
C LEU A 70 3.48 7.96 -1.10
N LEU A 71 2.22 8.40 -0.99
CA LEU A 71 1.44 8.98 -2.11
C LEU A 71 2.13 10.17 -2.78
N LEU A 72 2.91 10.95 -2.03
CA LEU A 72 3.66 12.11 -2.53
C LEU A 72 4.73 11.73 -3.57
N THR A 73 5.19 10.48 -3.53
CA THR A 73 6.28 9.98 -4.39
C THR A 73 5.78 9.42 -5.71
N LEU A 74 4.47 9.35 -5.89
CA LEU A 74 3.86 8.85 -7.12
C LEU A 74 4.07 9.85 -8.26
N SER A 75 4.33 9.31 -9.45
CA SER A 75 4.28 10.07 -10.69
C SER A 75 2.85 10.57 -10.96
N GLY A 76 2.73 11.59 -11.80
CA GLY A 76 1.43 12.10 -12.22
C GLY A 76 0.54 11.03 -12.89
N GLY A 77 1.15 10.11 -13.65
CA GLY A 77 0.45 8.98 -14.27
C GLY A 77 -0.09 7.99 -13.25
N GLU A 78 0.73 7.59 -12.27
CA GLU A 78 0.32 6.71 -11.17
C GLU A 78 -0.84 7.32 -10.37
N TYR A 79 -0.75 8.61 -10.05
CA TYR A 79 -1.83 9.31 -9.36
C TYR A 79 -3.12 9.34 -10.17
N GLN A 80 -3.01 9.50 -11.49
CA GLN A 80 -4.17 9.48 -12.37
C GLN A 80 -4.79 8.08 -12.44
N HIS A 81 -3.99 7.01 -12.49
CA HIS A 81 -4.48 5.64 -12.44
C HIS A 81 -5.25 5.35 -11.13
N ILE A 82 -4.78 5.86 -9.98
CA ILE A 82 -5.52 5.77 -8.70
C ILE A 82 -6.91 6.44 -8.78
N LYS A 83 -7.03 7.57 -9.48
CA LYS A 83 -8.35 8.20 -9.64
C LYS A 83 -9.27 7.35 -10.49
N VAL A 84 -8.75 6.77 -11.57
CA VAL A 84 -9.51 5.90 -12.47
C VAL A 84 -9.98 4.64 -11.74
N SER A 85 -9.12 3.99 -10.94
CA SER A 85 -9.50 2.79 -10.18
C SER A 85 -10.68 3.02 -9.25
N ARG A 86 -10.68 4.16 -8.55
CA ARG A 86 -11.79 4.55 -7.67
C ARG A 86 -13.10 4.74 -8.44
N GLU A 87 -13.04 5.25 -9.66
CA GLU A 87 -14.25 5.51 -10.45
C GLU A 87 -14.80 4.24 -11.10
N LEU A 88 -13.93 3.36 -11.58
CA LEU A 88 -14.30 2.05 -12.11
C LEU A 88 -15.03 1.20 -11.04
N HIS A 89 -14.50 1.18 -9.82
CA HIS A 89 -15.10 0.41 -8.71
C HIS A 89 -16.35 1.06 -8.09
N LYS A 90 -16.62 2.35 -8.30
CA LYS A 90 -17.92 2.95 -7.98
C LYS A 90 -19.00 2.55 -8.99
N THR A 91 -18.62 2.46 -10.27
CA THR A 91 -19.57 2.27 -11.38
C THR A 91 -19.91 0.79 -11.61
N GLY A 92 -19.02 -0.13 -11.20
CA GLY A 92 -19.23 -1.58 -11.29
C GLY A 92 -20.24 -2.18 -10.29
N ALA A 93 -20.81 -1.39 -9.37
CA ALA A 93 -21.78 -1.87 -8.37
C ALA A 93 -23.23 -1.98 -8.89
N SER A 94 -23.47 -1.77 -10.18
CA SER A 94 -24.81 -1.88 -10.78
C SER A 94 -24.75 -2.42 -12.21
N MET A 95 -24.33 -3.67 -12.38
CA MET A 95 -24.73 -4.48 -13.54
C MET A 95 -24.58 -5.98 -13.30
N TRP A 96 -25.27 -6.51 -12.28
CA TRP A 96 -25.76 -7.89 -12.22
C TRP A 96 -27.05 -7.89 -11.41
#